data_AF-A0A660SV58-F1
#
_entry.id   AF-A0A660SV58-F1
#
_cell.length_a   1.000
_cell.length_b   1.000
_cell.length_c   1.000
_cell.angle_alpha   90.00
_cell.angle_beta   90.00
_cell.angle_gamma   90.00
#
_symmetry.space_group_name_H-M   'P 1'
#
loop_
_entity.id
_entity.type
_entity.pdbx_description
1 polymer ?
#
loop_
_entity_poly.entity_id
_entity_poly.type
_entity_poly.pdbx_seq_one_letter_code
_entity_poly.pdbx_strand_id
1 'polypeptide(L)'
;MNVNPHDYNREERKRATWWSSRHSSVSGGSASIKRARRLTLIDLLLLLVMMGVLIPWVLQMDSRIEAGPYKVGLDNHRRQDSLVLTKKIALPRGSDAVDGESVVGWIIRDSEGQIIHQEFDLPPLPGSSREFICMLKPDVGYFCEIVAGSEVLEIQISEE
;
A
#
# COMPACT_ATOMS: atom_id res chain seq x y z
N MET A 1 14.65 31.05 -66.16
CA MET A 1 14.37 32.12 -65.17
C MET A 1 14.93 31.66 -63.84
N ASN A 2 15.97 32.33 -63.35
CA ASN A 2 16.67 31.98 -62.11
C ASN A 2 15.92 32.64 -60.94
N VAL A 3 15.13 31.86 -60.20
CA VAL A 3 14.36 32.37 -59.07
C VAL A 3 15.27 32.34 -57.84
N ASN A 4 15.59 33.52 -57.30
CA ASN A 4 16.45 33.68 -56.14
C ASN A 4 15.72 33.13 -54.88
N PRO A 5 16.27 32.15 -54.14
CA PRO A 5 15.60 31.53 -53.00
C PRO A 5 15.36 32.48 -51.81
N HIS A 6 15.90 33.71 -51.85
CA HIS A 6 15.70 34.71 -50.80
C HIS A 6 14.41 35.53 -50.91
N ASP A 7 13.69 35.49 -52.03
CA ASP A 7 12.44 36.26 -52.20
C ASP A 7 11.23 35.66 -51.45
N TYR A 8 11.30 34.39 -51.06
CA TYR A 8 10.25 33.73 -50.26
C TYR A 8 10.12 34.29 -48.84
N ASN A 9 11.11 35.05 -48.35
CA ASN A 9 11.22 35.41 -46.93
C ASN A 9 10.50 36.74 -46.59
N ARG A 10 10.05 37.52 -47.57
CA ARG A 10 9.48 38.86 -47.31
C ARG A 10 7.98 38.83 -46.98
N GLU A 11 7.22 37.92 -47.58
CA GLU A 11 5.78 37.78 -47.32
C GLU A 11 5.49 36.97 -46.05
N GLU A 12 6.29 35.93 -45.76
CA GLU A 12 6.19 35.18 -44.50
C GLU A 12 6.50 36.05 -43.28
N ARG A 13 7.50 36.93 -43.35
CA ARG A 13 7.80 37.89 -42.28
C ARG A 13 6.66 38.89 -42.03
N LYS A 14 5.94 39.29 -43.09
CA LYS A 14 4.76 40.16 -42.97
C LYS A 14 3.57 39.42 -42.33
N ARG A 15 3.40 38.14 -42.62
CA ARG A 15 2.36 37.30 -41.95
C ARG A 15 2.70 37.02 -40.49
N ALA A 16 3.97 36.77 -40.16
CA ALA A 16 4.43 36.57 -38.79
C ALA A 16 4.24 37.81 -37.91
N THR A 17 4.49 39.01 -38.46
CA THR A 17 4.30 40.28 -37.74
C THR A 17 2.82 40.64 -37.53
N TRP A 18 1.93 40.20 -38.43
CA TRP A 18 0.48 40.37 -38.22
C TRP A 18 -0.06 39.48 -37.10
N TRP A 19 0.46 38.26 -36.95
CA TRP A 19 0.12 37.37 -35.82
C TRP A 19 0.65 37.90 -34.48
N SER A 20 1.88 38.43 -34.43
CA SER A 20 2.45 38.98 -33.18
C SER A 20 1.81 40.31 -32.75
N SER A 21 1.19 41.05 -33.68
CA SER A 21 0.51 42.32 -33.40
C SER A 21 -0.87 42.15 -32.74
N ARG A 22 -1.54 41.01 -32.94
CA ARG A 22 -2.87 40.73 -32.35
C ARG A 22 -2.80 40.09 -30.97
N HIS A 23 -1.66 39.50 -30.61
CA HIS A 23 -1.35 39.17 -29.23
C HIS A 23 -0.65 40.35 -28.60
N SER A 24 -1.44 41.39 -28.29
CA SER A 24 -1.02 42.40 -27.32
C SER A 24 -0.40 41.67 -26.13
N SER A 25 0.81 42.05 -25.77
CA SER A 25 1.42 41.72 -24.49
C SER A 25 0.45 42.13 -23.39
N VAL A 26 -0.40 41.19 -22.97
CA VAL A 26 -1.19 41.33 -21.75
C VAL A 26 -0.12 41.42 -20.68
N SER A 27 0.12 42.64 -20.19
CA SER A 27 0.95 42.89 -19.03
C SER A 27 0.35 42.04 -17.91
N GLY A 28 1.02 40.92 -17.61
CA GLY A 28 0.67 40.03 -16.53
C GLY A 28 0.90 40.76 -15.21
N GLY A 29 -0.02 41.65 -14.84
CA GLY A 29 -0.01 42.36 -13.58
C GLY A 29 -0.02 41.36 -12.43
N SER A 30 0.51 41.77 -11.27
CA SER A 30 0.66 40.95 -10.06
C SER A 30 -0.59 40.13 -9.65
N ALA A 31 -1.78 40.49 -10.12
CA ALA A 31 -3.03 39.76 -9.97
C ALA A 31 -3.07 38.39 -10.70
N SER A 32 -2.50 38.24 -11.91
CA SER A 32 -2.48 36.95 -12.62
C SER A 32 -1.50 35.97 -11.98
N ILE A 33 -0.35 36.47 -11.53
CA ILE A 33 0.64 35.71 -10.76
C ILE A 33 0.05 35.25 -9.42
N LYS A 34 -0.72 36.11 -8.73
CA LYS A 34 -1.42 35.74 -7.49
C LYS A 34 -2.50 34.66 -7.72
N ARG A 35 -3.25 34.69 -8.83
CA ARG A 35 -4.23 33.65 -9.17
C ARG A 35 -3.56 32.32 -9.51
N ALA A 36 -2.49 32.33 -10.30
CA ALA A 36 -1.73 31.13 -10.64
C ALA A 36 -1.14 30.48 -9.37
N ARG A 37 -0.55 31.27 -8.47
CA ARG A 37 -0.04 30.78 -7.17
C ARG A 37 -1.12 30.21 -6.25
N ARG A 38 -2.34 30.77 -6.28
CA ARG A 38 -3.48 30.24 -5.50
C ARG A 38 -3.96 28.91 -6.06
N LEU A 39 -4.02 28.76 -7.37
CA LEU A 39 -4.39 27.50 -8.02
C LEU A 39 -3.39 26.38 -7.72
N THR A 40 -2.08 26.66 -7.76
CA THR A 40 -1.05 25.68 -7.38
C THR A 40 -1.10 25.31 -5.89
N LEU A 41 -1.48 26.24 -5.02
CA LEU A 41 -1.62 25.99 -3.58
C LEU A 41 -2.82 25.09 -3.28
N ILE A 42 -3.94 25.30 -3.95
CA ILE A 42 -5.14 24.47 -3.82
C ILE A 42 -4.85 23.05 -4.32
N ASP A 43 -4.18 22.92 -5.46
CA ASP A 43 -3.82 21.63 -6.05
C ASP A 43 -2.87 20.82 -5.14
N LEU A 44 -1.86 21.49 -4.54
CA LEU A 44 -1.00 20.89 -3.51
C LEU A 44 -1.77 20.44 -2.28
N LEU A 45 -2.72 21.25 -1.80
CA LEU A 45 -3.58 20.89 -0.66
C LEU A 45 -4.44 19.67 -0.97
N LEU A 46 -4.98 19.60 -2.18
CA LEU A 46 -5.82 18.49 -2.63
C LEU A 46 -5.01 17.19 -2.75
N LEU A 47 -3.80 17.27 -3.30
CA LEU A 47 -2.84 16.15 -3.32
C LEU A 47 -2.49 15.67 -1.91
N LEU A 48 -2.29 16.58 -0.95
CA LEU A 48 -1.92 16.25 0.43
C LEU A 48 -3.09 15.55 1.15
N VAL A 49 -4.32 16.02 0.96
CA VAL A 49 -5.53 15.36 1.49
C VAL A 49 -5.73 13.99 0.84
N MET A 50 -5.57 13.88 -0.48
CA MET A 50 -5.66 12.61 -1.19
C MET A 50 -4.62 11.61 -0.67
N MET A 51 -3.36 12.04 -0.49
CA MET A 51 -2.31 11.22 0.11
C MET A 51 -2.66 10.80 1.54
N GLY A 52 -3.15 11.73 2.37
CA GLY A 52 -3.54 11.45 3.76
C GLY A 52 -4.70 10.46 3.91
N VAL A 53 -5.57 10.33 2.91
CA VAL A 53 -6.70 9.39 2.93
C VAL A 53 -6.38 8.08 2.19
N LEU A 54 -5.68 8.14 1.06
CA LEU A 54 -5.33 6.96 0.27
C LEU A 54 -4.26 6.11 0.93
N ILE A 55 -3.24 6.72 1.56
CA ILE A 55 -2.14 5.96 2.18
C ILE A 55 -2.66 5.04 3.30
N PRO A 56 -3.45 5.51 4.29
CA PRO A 56 -3.98 4.64 5.33
C PRO A 56 -4.95 3.57 4.80
N TRP A 57 -5.73 3.90 3.77
CA TRP A 57 -6.71 2.99 3.19
C TRP A 57 -6.04 1.85 2.39
N VAL A 58 -4.98 2.16 1.64
CA VAL A 58 -4.17 1.16 0.94
C VAL A 58 -3.38 0.31 1.95
N LEU A 59 -2.78 0.91 2.97
CA LEU A 59 -2.03 0.17 4.00
C LEU A 59 -2.91 -0.75 4.86
N GLN A 60 -4.16 -0.38 5.15
CA GLN A 60 -5.12 -1.27 5.82
C GLN A 60 -5.47 -2.51 5.01
N MET A 61 -5.34 -2.46 3.68
CA MET A 61 -5.62 -3.59 2.79
C MET A 61 -4.49 -4.63 2.80
N ASP A 62 -3.29 -4.25 3.24
CA ASP A 62 -2.04 -5.03 3.14
C ASP A 62 -1.62 -5.77 4.42
N SER A 63 -2.45 -5.85 5.47
CA SER A 63 -2.16 -6.76 6.61
C SER A 63 -2.25 -8.25 6.25
N ARG A 64 -2.52 -8.56 4.96
CA ARG A 64 -2.52 -9.91 4.40
C ARG A 64 -1.14 -10.23 3.88
N ILE A 65 -0.38 -10.96 4.67
CA ILE A 65 0.95 -11.44 4.30
C ILE A 65 0.76 -12.76 3.55
N GLU A 66 1.39 -12.92 2.39
CA GLU A 66 1.37 -14.18 1.64
C GLU A 66 2.55 -15.05 2.09
N ALA A 67 2.27 -16.30 2.47
CA ALA A 67 3.27 -17.33 2.81
C ALA A 67 3.12 -18.48 1.82
N GLY A 68 3.90 -18.45 0.74
CA GLY A 68 3.77 -19.42 -0.35
C GLY A 68 2.36 -19.39 -0.94
N PRO A 69 1.62 -20.52 -1.00
CA PRO A 69 0.26 -20.54 -1.54
C PRO A 69 -0.79 -19.99 -0.56
N TYR A 70 -0.41 -19.69 0.69
CA TYR A 70 -1.33 -19.30 1.74
C TYR A 70 -1.45 -17.79 1.87
N LYS A 71 -2.67 -17.32 2.16
CA LYS A 71 -2.94 -15.97 2.63
C LYS A 71 -3.06 -15.98 4.14
N VAL A 72 -2.17 -15.25 4.80
CA VAL A 72 -2.07 -15.16 6.25
C VAL A 72 -2.57 -13.79 6.68
N GLY A 73 -3.53 -13.77 7.60
CA GLY A 73 -3.97 -12.58 8.31
C GLY A 73 -3.71 -12.75 9.80
N LEU A 74 -3.17 -11.72 10.43
CA LEU A 74 -3.04 -11.61 11.88
C LEU A 74 -3.86 -10.41 12.33
N ASP A 75 -4.82 -10.65 13.21
CA ASP A 75 -5.63 -9.63 13.85
C ASP A 75 -5.36 -9.65 15.35
N ASN A 76 -5.22 -8.47 15.94
CA ASN A 76 -4.95 -8.28 17.35
C ASN A 76 -6.00 -7.33 17.93
N HIS A 77 -6.72 -7.79 18.94
CA HIS A 77 -7.70 -6.95 19.64
C HIS A 77 -7.48 -6.98 21.14
N ARG A 78 -7.45 -5.79 21.75
CA ARG A 78 -7.33 -5.64 23.20
C ARG A 78 -8.73 -5.71 23.82
N ARG A 79 -8.90 -6.62 24.79
CA ARG A 79 -10.15 -6.78 25.54
C ARG A 79 -9.86 -6.70 27.04
N GLN A 80 -10.17 -5.54 27.64
CA GLN A 80 -9.96 -5.25 29.07
C GLN A 80 -8.54 -5.63 29.51
N ASP A 81 -8.40 -6.76 30.21
CA ASP A 81 -7.16 -7.27 30.81
C ASP A 81 -6.53 -8.39 29.97
N SER A 82 -6.87 -8.49 28.68
CA SER A 82 -6.35 -9.51 27.76
C SER A 82 -6.04 -8.93 26.38
N LEU A 83 -4.96 -9.42 25.78
CA LEU A 83 -4.68 -9.26 24.36
C LEU A 83 -5.13 -10.53 23.64
N VAL A 84 -6.09 -10.41 22.73
CA VAL A 84 -6.56 -11.56 21.94
C VAL A 84 -5.93 -11.49 20.56
N LEU A 85 -5.17 -12.52 20.22
CA LEU A 85 -4.60 -12.70 18.90
C LEU A 85 -5.47 -13.68 18.13
N THR A 86 -5.80 -13.31 16.90
CA THR A 86 -6.55 -14.16 15.98
C THR A 86 -5.76 -14.26 14.69
N LYS A 87 -5.37 -15.47 14.34
CA LYS A 87 -4.62 -15.73 13.13
C LYS A 87 -5.48 -16.54 12.18
N LYS A 88 -5.54 -16.11 10.92
CA LYS A 88 -6.26 -16.77 9.85
C LYS A 88 -5.32 -17.16 8.73
N ILE A 89 -5.24 -18.45 8.42
CA ILE A 89 -4.55 -18.96 7.22
C ILE A 89 -5.61 -19.42 6.24
N ALA A 90 -5.65 -18.83 5.05
CA ALA A 90 -6.54 -19.22 3.98
C ALA A 90 -5.76 -19.77 2.78
N LEU A 91 -6.28 -20.81 2.15
CA LEU A 91 -5.79 -21.30 0.86
C LEU A 91 -6.77 -20.82 -0.23
N PRO A 92 -6.34 -19.99 -1.20
CA PRO A 92 -7.22 -19.50 -2.26
C PRO A 92 -7.84 -20.62 -3.12
N ARG A 93 -8.98 -20.33 -3.76
CA ARG A 93 -9.58 -21.23 -4.76
C ARG A 93 -8.68 -21.24 -6.00
N GLY A 94 -8.28 -22.44 -6.45
CA GLY A 94 -7.41 -22.61 -7.61
C GLY A 94 -5.92 -22.79 -7.28
N SER A 95 -5.55 -22.71 -6.00
CA SER A 95 -4.25 -23.18 -5.53
C SER A 95 -4.23 -24.71 -5.55
N ASP A 96 -3.08 -25.29 -5.90
CA ASP A 96 -2.88 -26.72 -5.81
C ASP A 96 -3.06 -27.21 -4.37
N ALA A 97 -3.60 -28.43 -4.22
CA ALA A 97 -3.70 -29.05 -2.91
C ALA A 97 -2.29 -29.21 -2.35
N VAL A 98 -2.08 -28.68 -1.15
CA VAL A 98 -0.79 -28.79 -0.46
C VAL A 98 -0.68 -30.19 0.15
N ASP A 99 0.51 -30.78 0.09
CA ASP A 99 0.77 -32.14 0.57
C ASP A 99 0.27 -32.37 2.00
N GLY A 100 -0.26 -33.57 2.25
CA GLY A 100 -0.82 -33.95 3.57
C GLY A 100 0.21 -34.02 4.71
N GLU A 101 1.51 -33.90 4.40
CA GLU A 101 2.60 -33.79 5.38
C GLU A 101 2.85 -32.33 5.81
N SER A 102 2.29 -31.35 5.09
CA SER A 102 2.38 -29.95 5.47
C SER A 102 1.55 -29.65 6.70
N VAL A 103 2.01 -28.71 7.52
CA VAL A 103 1.28 -28.22 8.69
C VAL A 103 1.09 -26.71 8.60
N VAL A 104 0.00 -26.24 9.19
CA VAL A 104 -0.28 -24.81 9.33
C VAL A 104 -0.49 -24.51 10.81
N GLY A 105 0.11 -23.44 11.31
CA GLY A 105 0.11 -23.22 12.75
C GLY A 105 0.92 -22.02 13.16
N TRP A 106 0.97 -21.75 14.46
CA TRP A 106 1.74 -20.64 14.99
C TRP A 106 2.42 -21.00 16.30
N ILE A 107 3.50 -20.30 16.57
CA ILE A 107 4.26 -20.38 17.81
C ILE A 107 4.38 -18.95 18.32
N ILE A 108 3.97 -18.74 19.57
CA ILE A 108 4.05 -17.45 20.24
C ILE A 108 5.11 -17.56 21.31
N ARG A 109 6.10 -16.67 21.23
CA ARG A 109 7.18 -16.52 22.20
C ARG A 109 7.07 -15.20 22.95
N ASP A 110 7.52 -15.20 24.20
CA ASP A 110 7.73 -13.96 24.95
C ASP A 110 9.02 -13.24 24.49
N SER A 111 9.29 -12.10 25.12
CA SER A 111 10.51 -11.31 24.89
C SER A 111 11.80 -12.03 25.29
N GLU A 112 11.73 -13.10 26.10
CA GLU A 112 12.87 -13.93 26.50
C GLU A 112 13.09 -15.10 25.53
N GLY A 113 12.19 -15.28 24.55
CA GLY A 113 12.21 -16.36 23.58
C GLY A 113 11.56 -17.66 24.07
N GLN A 114 10.90 -17.66 25.24
CA GLN A 114 10.18 -18.83 25.74
C GLN A 114 8.87 -19.02 24.97
N ILE A 115 8.57 -20.27 24.59
CA ILE A 115 7.31 -20.61 23.93
C ILE A 115 6.18 -20.58 24.96
N ILE A 116 5.25 -19.63 24.80
CA ILE A 116 4.08 -19.48 25.66
C ILE A 116 2.90 -20.28 25.10
N HIS A 117 2.81 -20.33 23.77
CA HIS A 117 1.73 -20.99 23.07
C HIS A 117 2.21 -21.54 21.74
N GLN A 118 1.72 -22.72 21.37
CA GLN A 118 1.92 -23.31 20.06
C GLN A 118 0.68 -24.08 19.66
N GLU A 119 0.26 -23.92 18.42
CA GLU A 119 -0.90 -24.62 17.87
C GLU A 119 -0.69 -24.90 16.39
N PHE A 120 -0.95 -26.14 15.97
CA PHE A 120 -0.79 -26.61 14.61
C PHE A 120 -1.99 -27.45 14.20
N ASP A 121 -2.36 -27.34 12.92
CA ASP A 121 -3.44 -28.11 12.30
C ASP A 121 -3.05 -28.48 10.87
N LEU A 122 -3.88 -29.33 10.26
CA LEU A 122 -3.79 -29.66 8.85
C LEU A 122 -4.11 -28.45 7.97
N PRO A 123 -3.47 -28.33 6.79
CA PRO A 123 -3.75 -27.27 5.84
C PRO A 123 -5.25 -27.13 5.52
N PRO A 124 -5.77 -25.90 5.34
CA PRO A 124 -7.11 -25.72 4.82
C PRO A 124 -7.22 -26.29 3.41
N LEU A 125 -8.40 -26.81 3.07
CA LEU A 125 -8.74 -27.16 1.69
C LEU A 125 -8.76 -25.90 0.80
N PRO A 126 -8.53 -26.01 -0.51
CA PRO A 126 -8.62 -24.88 -1.43
C PRO A 126 -9.97 -24.15 -1.34
N GLY A 127 -9.91 -22.84 -1.10
CA GLY A 127 -11.08 -21.99 -0.86
C GLY A 127 -11.59 -21.95 0.58
N SER A 128 -10.89 -22.56 1.53
CA SER A 128 -11.21 -22.54 2.96
C SER A 128 -10.11 -21.89 3.79
N SER A 129 -10.37 -21.72 5.10
CA SER A 129 -9.41 -21.13 6.03
C SER A 129 -9.38 -21.87 7.36
N ARG A 130 -8.20 -21.86 8.00
CA ARG A 130 -7.97 -22.24 9.40
C ARG A 130 -7.79 -21.00 10.24
N GLU A 131 -8.34 -21.02 11.44
CA GLU A 131 -8.30 -19.92 12.39
C GLU A 131 -7.76 -20.41 13.71
N PHE A 132 -6.84 -19.64 14.29
CA PHE A 132 -6.16 -19.93 15.55
C PHE A 132 -6.36 -18.72 16.47
N ILE A 133 -6.70 -18.96 17.74
CA ILE A 133 -7.04 -17.89 18.67
C ILE A 133 -6.29 -18.11 19.98
N CYS A 134 -5.57 -17.10 20.43
CA CYS A 134 -4.83 -17.13 21.70
C CYS A 134 -5.12 -15.87 22.53
N MET A 135 -5.29 -16.04 23.83
CA MET A 135 -5.43 -14.93 24.79
C MET A 135 -4.15 -14.80 25.59
N LEU A 136 -3.55 -13.61 25.53
CA LEU A 136 -2.30 -13.25 26.17
C LEU A 136 -2.49 -12.09 27.14
N LYS A 137 -1.45 -11.81 27.93
CA LYS A 137 -1.46 -10.64 28.82
C LYS A 137 -1.29 -9.37 27.98
N PRO A 138 -2.05 -8.30 28.26
CA PRO A 138 -1.79 -7.01 27.67
C PRO A 138 -0.49 -6.47 28.30
N ASP A 139 0.29 -5.69 27.54
CA ASP A 139 1.53 -5.03 28.01
C ASP A 139 2.76 -5.95 28.16
N VAL A 140 2.85 -6.98 27.32
CA VAL A 140 4.07 -7.78 27.11
C VAL A 140 4.32 -7.86 25.60
N GLY A 141 5.55 -7.60 25.16
CA GLY A 141 5.95 -7.80 23.76
C GLY A 141 6.02 -9.28 23.40
N TYR A 142 5.42 -9.66 22.27
CA TYR A 142 5.37 -11.05 21.81
C TYR A 142 5.96 -11.19 20.41
N PHE A 143 6.63 -12.32 20.18
CA PHE A 143 7.07 -12.76 18.87
C PHE A 143 6.18 -13.88 18.38
N CYS A 144 5.54 -13.67 17.23
CA CYS A 144 4.68 -14.67 16.60
C CYS A 144 5.37 -15.24 15.37
N GLU A 145 5.65 -16.54 15.39
CA GLU A 145 6.05 -17.30 14.22
C GLU A 145 4.84 -18.00 13.63
N ILE A 146 4.59 -17.80 12.34
CA ILE A 146 3.50 -18.41 11.60
C ILE A 146 4.10 -19.43 10.64
N VAL A 147 3.71 -20.69 10.84
CA VAL A 147 4.07 -21.80 9.97
C VAL A 147 2.94 -22.03 8.97
N ALA A 148 3.26 -22.03 7.69
CA ALA A 148 2.33 -22.26 6.59
C ALA A 148 2.95 -23.18 5.55
N GLY A 149 2.88 -24.50 5.77
CA GLY A 149 3.59 -25.48 4.96
C GLY A 149 5.10 -25.40 5.21
N SER A 150 5.88 -25.17 4.15
CA SER A 150 7.34 -24.99 4.23
C SER A 150 7.77 -23.58 4.61
N GLU A 151 6.84 -22.62 4.61
CA GLU A 151 7.13 -21.21 4.86
C GLU A 151 6.94 -20.87 6.34
N VAL A 152 7.85 -20.06 6.88
CA VAL A 152 7.76 -19.51 8.23
C VAL A 152 7.83 -18.00 8.14
N LEU A 153 6.82 -17.33 8.68
CA LEU A 153 6.76 -15.87 8.80
C LEU A 153 6.95 -15.47 10.25
N GLU A 154 7.83 -14.51 10.50
CA GLU A 154 8.02 -13.94 11.83
C GLU A 154 7.39 -12.56 11.90
N ILE A 155 6.53 -12.34 12.89
CA ILE A 155 5.83 -11.08 13.12
C ILE A 155 6.06 -10.67 14.56
N GLN A 156 6.63 -9.49 14.76
CA GLN A 156 6.75 -8.88 16.07
C GLN A 156 5.47 -8.12 16.38
N ILE A 157 4.82 -8.45 17.51
CA ILE A 157 3.67 -7.71 18.01
C ILE A 157 4.21 -6.68 19.00
N SER A 158 4.37 -5.45 18.51
CA SER A 158 4.81 -4.30 19.30
C SER A 158 3.71 -3.81 20.23
N GLU A 159 4.11 -3.25 21.37
CA GLU A 159 3.28 -2.33 22.14
C GLU A 159 3.00 -1.09 21.27
N GLU A 160 1.73 -0.81 20.97
CA GLU A 160 1.26 0.51 20.54
C GLU A 160 0.44 1.15 21.67
#